data_AF-A0A9E6MSF0-F1
#
_entry.id   AF-A0A9E6MSF0-F1
#
_cell.length_a   1.000
_cell.length_b   1.000
_cell.length_c   1.000
_cell.angle_alpha   90.00
_cell.angle_beta   90.00
_cell.angle_gamma   90.00
#
_symmetry.space_group_name_H-M   'P 1'
#
loop_
_entity.id
_entity.type
_entity.pdbx_description
1 polymer ?
#
loop_
_entity_poly.entity_id
_entity_poly.type
_entity_poly.pdbx_seq_one_letter_code
_entity_poly.pdbx_strand_id
1 'polypeptide(L)'
;MSSADAASEKLMTPANVVTLVRICLVPLFVVAILSPWPEWLGLPQVANNEKSLVAAVIFVVISCTDWLDGYLARSRGEVTNFGKFMDPLADKILVTAALLALIELGTLPSWIVLIILTREFIVSGVRMMAASKGVVIAASWYGKFKTVFQMIAIVLFTVKDSYMVGAVTASFGDALWLVSWAVMIVALVLTIVSMLDYIVKARNLIGLGPRNTERDQRRRAKKAAEQGEAAAGAADVPEAQRAELSPAERASIEPAELAALASAVVEAATTKGVSVATAESLTGGMISAALTAVPRSSAVVRGGVVSYMAEVKEQVLGVAEATIEGDGVVSEQTALSMARGAVEVLDAGIAVAVTGIAGPTGAEPGKPVGTVWMALASKAGERAHRFSFPGNRDEVRLLTVHAALSELLDELKR
;
A
#
# COMPACT_ATOMS: atom_id res chain seq x y z
N MET A 1 -20.56 15.23 7.04
CA MET A 1 -20.22 16.61 6.60
C MET A 1 -20.88 16.86 5.25
N SER A 2 -21.28 18.11 5.06
CA SER A 2 -22.37 18.60 4.21
C SER A 2 -22.24 18.33 2.71
N SER A 3 -23.41 18.09 2.10
CA SER A 3 -23.71 18.11 0.66
C SER A 3 -23.66 19.54 0.08
N ALA A 4 -22.47 20.10 -0.06
CA ALA A 4 -22.25 21.36 -0.78
C ALA A 4 -20.78 21.46 -1.22
N ASP A 5 -20.49 20.89 -2.40
CA ASP A 5 -19.44 21.29 -3.37
C ASP A 5 -19.19 20.14 -4.38
N ALA A 6 -20.25 19.63 -5.00
CA ALA A 6 -20.10 18.93 -6.28
C ALA A 6 -19.95 20.00 -7.36
N ALA A 7 -18.76 20.62 -7.43
CA ALA A 7 -18.36 21.34 -8.62
C ALA A 7 -18.59 20.40 -9.80
N SER A 8 -19.39 20.83 -10.78
CA SER A 8 -19.64 20.07 -12.00
C SER A 8 -18.30 19.81 -12.67
N GLU A 9 -17.72 18.63 -12.43
CA GLU A 9 -16.50 18.20 -13.10
C GLU A 9 -16.79 18.28 -14.60
N LYS A 10 -16.08 19.14 -15.31
CA LYS A 10 -16.22 19.27 -16.75
C LYS A 10 -15.76 17.95 -17.36
N LEU A 11 -16.70 17.05 -17.64
CA LEU A 11 -16.43 15.70 -18.16
C LEU A 11 -15.74 15.74 -19.54
N MET A 12 -16.06 16.74 -20.35
CA MET A 12 -15.47 16.98 -21.67
C MET A 12 -14.19 17.83 -21.56
N THR A 13 -13.11 17.22 -21.08
CA THR A 13 -11.74 17.76 -21.19
C THR A 13 -11.08 17.22 -22.47
N PRO A 14 -10.11 17.95 -23.05
CA PRO A 14 -9.26 17.44 -24.13
C PRO A 14 -8.67 16.06 -23.85
N ALA A 15 -8.23 15.79 -22.60
CA ALA A 15 -7.73 14.47 -22.21
C ALA A 15 -8.80 13.37 -22.35
N ASN A 16 -9.99 13.58 -21.78
CA ASN A 16 -11.07 12.59 -21.84
C ASN A 16 -11.59 12.36 -23.27
N VAL A 17 -11.56 13.40 -24.12
CA VAL A 17 -11.90 13.25 -25.55
C VAL A 17 -10.89 12.34 -26.25
N VAL A 18 -9.60 12.48 -25.97
CA VAL A 18 -8.56 11.59 -26.52
C VAL A 18 -8.78 10.14 -26.07
N THR A 19 -9.09 9.89 -24.79
CA THR A 19 -9.43 8.56 -24.28
C THR A 19 -10.65 7.95 -24.99
N LEU A 20 -11.72 8.74 -25.19
CA LEU A 20 -12.93 8.28 -25.88
C LEU A 20 -12.66 7.99 -27.36
N VAL A 21 -11.90 8.85 -28.04
CA VAL A 21 -11.46 8.63 -29.42
C VAL A 21 -10.67 7.33 -29.51
N ARG A 22 -9.76 7.04 -28.56
CA ARG A 22 -9.02 5.77 -28.52
C ARG A 22 -9.95 4.56 -28.54
N ILE A 23 -10.96 4.55 -27.66
CA ILE A 23 -11.93 3.45 -27.58
C ILE A 23 -12.66 3.27 -28.91
N CYS A 24 -13.08 4.37 -29.55
CA CYS A 24 -13.73 4.35 -30.86
C CYS A 24 -12.81 3.89 -32.00
N LEU A 25 -11.48 4.04 -31.86
CA LEU A 25 -10.49 3.58 -32.84
C LEU A 25 -10.14 2.08 -32.69
N VAL A 26 -10.48 1.42 -31.57
CA VAL A 26 -10.21 -0.02 -31.40
C VAL A 26 -10.93 -0.88 -32.46
N PRO A 27 -12.24 -0.70 -32.74
CA PRO A 27 -12.89 -1.42 -33.83
C PRO A 27 -12.26 -1.15 -35.19
N LEU A 28 -11.79 0.08 -35.45
CA LEU A 28 -11.09 0.42 -36.68
C LEU A 28 -9.81 -0.42 -36.83
N PHE A 29 -9.03 -0.54 -35.76
CA PHE A 29 -7.85 -1.41 -35.75
C PHE A 29 -8.20 -2.89 -36.00
N VAL A 30 -9.25 -3.42 -35.35
CA VAL A 30 -9.70 -4.80 -35.53
C VAL A 30 -10.14 -5.05 -36.98
N VAL A 31 -10.89 -4.12 -37.58
CA VAL A 31 -11.27 -4.19 -38.99
C VAL A 31 -10.03 -4.11 -39.89
N ALA A 32 -9.08 -3.21 -39.59
CA ALA A 32 -7.86 -3.07 -40.39
C ALA A 32 -7.03 -4.36 -40.43
N ILE A 33 -6.96 -5.10 -39.33
CA ILE A 33 -6.15 -6.32 -39.21
C ILE A 33 -6.89 -7.60 -39.65
N LEU A 34 -8.21 -7.72 -39.42
CA LEU A 34 -8.99 -8.94 -39.72
C LEU A 34 -9.79 -8.88 -41.02
N SER A 35 -10.22 -7.69 -41.46
CA SER A 35 -11.16 -7.58 -42.58
C SER A 35 -10.46 -7.70 -43.93
N PRO A 36 -11.06 -8.38 -44.92
CA PRO A 36 -10.62 -8.27 -46.30
C PRO A 36 -10.89 -6.85 -46.83
N TRP A 37 -9.82 -6.13 -47.18
CA TRP A 37 -9.94 -4.78 -47.70
C TRP A 37 -10.60 -4.75 -49.08
N PRO A 38 -11.54 -3.83 -49.34
CA PRO A 38 -12.22 -3.75 -50.62
C PRO A 38 -11.28 -3.35 -51.76
N GLU A 39 -11.43 -3.98 -52.93
CA GLU A 39 -10.63 -3.65 -54.12
C GLU A 39 -10.83 -2.20 -54.60
N TRP A 40 -12.01 -1.61 -54.36
CA TRP A 40 -12.33 -0.23 -54.73
C TRP A 40 -11.60 0.84 -53.89
N LEU A 41 -10.92 0.44 -52.80
CA LEU A 41 -10.08 1.35 -52.01
C LEU A 41 -8.87 1.86 -52.83
N GLY A 42 -8.65 1.33 -54.05
CA GLY A 42 -7.64 1.83 -54.99
C GLY A 42 -6.21 1.51 -54.58
N LEU A 43 -6.03 0.66 -53.57
CA LEU A 43 -4.74 0.26 -53.01
C LEU A 43 -4.48 -1.27 -53.13
N PRO A 44 -4.58 -1.89 -54.32
CA PRO A 44 -4.50 -3.34 -54.49
C PRO A 44 -3.15 -3.96 -54.07
N GLN A 45 -2.05 -3.19 -54.08
CA GLN A 45 -0.73 -3.65 -53.61
C GLN A 45 -0.62 -3.65 -52.07
N VAL A 46 -1.17 -2.61 -51.41
CA VAL A 46 -1.22 -2.49 -49.95
C VAL A 46 -2.21 -3.52 -49.36
N ALA A 47 -3.31 -3.75 -50.08
CA ALA A 47 -4.41 -4.63 -49.68
C ALA A 47 -4.03 -6.11 -49.57
N ASN A 48 -2.89 -6.57 -50.08
CA ASN A 48 -2.50 -7.99 -49.91
C ASN A 48 -1.19 -8.17 -49.14
N ASN A 49 -0.22 -7.24 -49.25
CA ASN A 49 1.12 -7.44 -48.70
C ASN A 49 1.47 -6.54 -47.51
N GLU A 50 0.77 -5.41 -47.32
CA GLU A 50 1.14 -4.36 -46.34
C GLU A 50 0.08 -4.14 -45.25
N LYS A 51 -1.05 -4.87 -45.30
CA LYS A 51 -2.13 -4.82 -44.31
C LYS A 51 -1.63 -4.90 -42.87
N SER A 52 -0.73 -5.85 -42.58
CA SER A 52 -0.08 -6.02 -41.28
C SER A 52 0.68 -4.77 -40.83
N LEU A 53 1.40 -4.11 -41.74
CA LEU A 53 2.18 -2.91 -41.42
C LEU A 53 1.26 -1.71 -41.13
N VAL A 54 0.20 -1.55 -41.92
CA VAL A 54 -0.80 -0.50 -41.68
C VAL A 54 -1.53 -0.74 -40.35
N ALA A 55 -1.94 -1.97 -40.07
CA ALA A 55 -2.56 -2.33 -38.79
C ALA A 55 -1.61 -2.07 -37.60
N ALA A 56 -0.32 -2.39 -37.74
CA ALA A 56 0.69 -2.10 -36.72
C ALA A 56 0.89 -0.60 -36.49
N VAL A 57 0.92 0.21 -37.56
CA VAL A 57 1.00 1.68 -37.45
C VAL A 57 -0.24 2.24 -36.75
N ILE A 58 -1.44 1.78 -37.13
CA ILE A 58 -2.69 2.16 -36.47
C ILE A 58 -2.61 1.81 -34.98
N PHE A 59 -2.19 0.59 -34.63
CA PHE A 59 -2.04 0.17 -33.24
C PHE A 59 -1.08 1.07 -32.47
N VAL A 60 0.12 1.35 -33.01
CA VAL A 60 1.11 2.24 -32.38
C VAL A 60 0.54 3.63 -32.16
N VAL A 61 -0.15 4.21 -33.16
CA VAL A 61 -0.80 5.53 -33.03
C VAL A 61 -1.83 5.51 -31.90
N ILE A 62 -2.71 4.49 -31.87
CA ILE A 62 -3.72 4.34 -30.82
C ILE A 62 -3.05 4.17 -29.44
N SER A 63 -2.02 3.33 -29.31
CA SER A 63 -1.29 3.13 -28.04
C SER A 63 -0.58 4.40 -27.57
N CYS A 64 0.03 5.17 -28.47
CA CYS A 64 0.68 6.45 -28.12
C CYS A 64 -0.31 7.50 -27.61
N THR A 65 -1.61 7.40 -27.94
CA THR A 65 -2.60 8.33 -27.39
C THR A 65 -2.75 8.24 -25.87
N ASP A 66 -2.32 7.13 -25.21
CA ASP A 66 -2.31 6.94 -23.75
C ASP A 66 -1.25 7.78 -23.03
N TRP A 67 -0.17 8.05 -23.76
CA TRP A 67 0.81 8.99 -23.25
C TRP A 67 0.30 10.43 -23.42
N LEU A 68 -0.41 10.69 -24.52
CA LEU A 68 -0.92 12.02 -24.87
C LEU A 68 -2.03 12.51 -23.92
N ASP A 69 -3.05 11.71 -23.63
CA ASP A 69 -4.13 12.10 -22.70
C ASP A 69 -3.59 12.32 -21.28
N GLY A 70 -2.70 11.45 -20.79
CA GLY A 70 -2.05 11.59 -19.49
C GLY A 70 -1.16 12.84 -19.42
N TYR A 71 -0.45 13.16 -20.51
CA TYR A 71 0.32 14.40 -20.61
C TYR A 71 -0.58 15.64 -20.61
N LEU A 72 -1.67 15.63 -21.39
CA LEU A 72 -2.64 16.73 -21.45
C LEU A 72 -3.31 16.96 -20.08
N ALA A 73 -3.73 15.90 -19.40
CA ALA A 73 -4.35 15.98 -18.08
C ALA A 73 -3.39 16.60 -17.04
N ARG A 74 -2.12 16.18 -17.01
CA ARG A 74 -1.14 16.70 -16.05
C ARG A 74 -0.65 18.11 -16.37
N SER A 75 -0.40 18.42 -17.64
CA SER A 75 0.11 19.73 -18.07
C SER A 75 -0.93 20.85 -17.94
N ARG A 76 -2.22 20.51 -18.01
CA ARG A 76 -3.33 21.47 -17.92
C ARG A 76 -4.06 21.46 -16.58
N GLY A 77 -3.68 20.59 -15.65
CA GLY A 77 -4.38 20.43 -14.38
C GLY A 77 -5.80 19.86 -14.51
N GLU A 78 -6.10 19.16 -15.62
CA GLU A 78 -7.43 18.65 -16.00
C GLU A 78 -7.61 17.17 -15.58
N VAL A 79 -7.14 16.80 -14.39
CA VAL A 79 -7.24 15.42 -13.90
C VAL A 79 -8.64 15.15 -13.34
N THR A 80 -9.50 14.46 -14.10
CA THR A 80 -10.88 14.13 -13.67
C THR A 80 -11.01 12.71 -13.12
N ASN A 81 -12.07 12.46 -12.34
CA ASN A 81 -12.37 11.11 -11.85
C ASN A 81 -12.79 10.17 -12.98
N PHE A 82 -13.48 10.71 -13.99
CA PHE A 82 -13.83 9.97 -15.21
C PHE A 82 -12.59 9.48 -15.97
N GLY A 83 -11.60 10.35 -16.21
CA GLY A 83 -10.35 9.96 -16.89
C GLY A 83 -9.60 8.85 -16.14
N LYS A 84 -9.43 9.00 -14.81
CA LYS A 84 -8.79 7.97 -13.96
C LYS A 84 -9.44 6.57 -14.08
N PHE A 85 -10.73 6.51 -14.38
CA PHE A 85 -11.46 5.27 -14.60
C PHE A 85 -11.38 4.77 -16.04
N MET A 86 -11.52 5.68 -17.01
CA MET A 86 -11.57 5.34 -18.43
C MET A 86 -10.21 4.96 -19.01
N ASP A 87 -9.11 5.58 -18.58
CA ASP A 87 -7.78 5.31 -19.18
C ASP A 87 -7.36 3.83 -18.96
N PRO A 88 -7.43 3.26 -17.74
CA PRO A 88 -7.11 1.85 -17.53
C PRO A 88 -8.10 0.88 -18.17
N LEU A 89 -9.31 1.33 -18.49
CA LEU A 89 -10.31 0.55 -19.20
C LEU A 89 -10.01 0.51 -20.70
N ALA A 90 -9.72 1.67 -21.29
CA ALA A 90 -9.38 1.82 -22.70
C ALA A 90 -8.13 1.01 -23.08
N ASP A 91 -7.10 1.04 -22.24
CA ASP A 91 -5.88 0.25 -22.42
C ASP A 91 -6.18 -1.26 -22.52
N LYS A 92 -7.00 -1.79 -21.60
CA LYS A 92 -7.40 -3.21 -21.61
C LYS A 92 -8.23 -3.57 -22.84
N ILE A 93 -9.13 -2.69 -23.28
CA ILE A 93 -9.96 -2.93 -24.47
C ILE A 93 -9.06 -3.05 -25.71
N LEU A 94 -8.15 -2.10 -25.92
CA LEU A 94 -7.22 -2.11 -27.05
C LEU A 94 -6.34 -3.37 -27.06
N VAL A 95 -5.69 -3.64 -25.92
CA VAL A 95 -4.77 -4.78 -25.78
C VAL A 95 -5.50 -6.11 -25.94
N THR A 96 -6.70 -6.24 -25.36
CA THR A 96 -7.51 -7.46 -25.50
C THR A 96 -7.96 -7.66 -26.95
N ALA A 97 -8.44 -6.61 -27.61
CA ALA A 97 -8.85 -6.68 -29.01
C ALA A 97 -7.70 -7.11 -29.94
N ALA A 98 -6.50 -6.58 -29.71
CA ALA A 98 -5.32 -6.96 -30.48
C ALA A 98 -4.89 -8.41 -30.25
N LEU A 99 -4.86 -8.87 -29.01
CA LEU A 99 -4.52 -10.27 -28.71
C LEU A 99 -5.56 -11.25 -29.28
N LEU A 100 -6.84 -10.92 -29.22
CA LEU A 100 -7.90 -11.73 -29.83
C LEU A 100 -7.78 -11.78 -31.36
N ALA A 101 -7.49 -10.65 -32.01
CA ALA A 101 -7.24 -10.61 -33.44
C ALA A 101 -6.03 -11.48 -33.85
N LEU A 102 -4.97 -11.48 -33.04
CA LEU A 102 -3.78 -12.32 -33.29
C LEU A 102 -4.07 -13.83 -33.12
N ILE A 103 -5.00 -14.22 -32.23
CA ILE A 103 -5.49 -15.61 -32.14
C ILE A 103 -6.26 -15.97 -33.41
N GLU A 104 -7.18 -15.11 -33.86
CA GLU A 104 -8.01 -15.35 -35.05
C GLU A 104 -7.15 -15.53 -36.31
N LEU A 105 -6.07 -14.76 -36.41
CA LEU A 105 -5.06 -14.91 -37.48
C LEU A 105 -4.16 -16.15 -37.31
N GLY A 106 -4.30 -16.91 -36.22
CA GLY A 106 -3.48 -18.10 -35.94
C GLY A 106 -2.02 -17.79 -35.58
N THR A 107 -1.67 -16.53 -35.35
CA THR A 107 -0.28 -16.09 -35.11
C THR A 107 0.16 -16.27 -33.66
N LEU A 108 -0.79 -16.21 -32.71
CA LEU A 108 -0.53 -16.29 -31.27
C LEU A 108 -1.38 -17.39 -30.64
N PRO A 109 -0.80 -18.32 -29.86
CA PRO A 109 -1.56 -19.34 -29.15
C PRO A 109 -2.53 -18.76 -28.11
N SER A 110 -3.74 -19.31 -28.06
CA SER A 110 -4.80 -18.85 -27.15
C SER A 110 -4.44 -18.94 -25.66
N TRP A 111 -3.58 -19.89 -25.26
CA TRP A 111 -3.18 -20.06 -23.87
C TRP A 111 -2.34 -18.87 -23.33
N ILE A 112 -1.56 -18.21 -24.19
CA ILE A 112 -0.78 -17.00 -23.81
C ILE A 112 -1.74 -15.87 -23.49
N VAL A 113 -2.70 -15.65 -24.38
CA VAL A 113 -3.72 -14.62 -24.22
C VAL A 113 -4.59 -14.88 -23.00
N LEU A 114 -4.95 -16.14 -22.74
CA LEU A 114 -5.69 -16.52 -21.55
C LEU A 114 -4.95 -16.10 -20.26
N ILE A 115 -3.66 -16.40 -20.14
CA ILE A 115 -2.86 -15.98 -18.96
C ILE A 115 -2.85 -14.46 -18.80
N ILE A 116 -2.66 -13.73 -19.91
CA ILE A 116 -2.64 -12.26 -19.90
C ILE A 116 -4.01 -11.71 -19.43
N LEU A 117 -5.11 -12.18 -20.02
CA LEU A 117 -6.46 -11.72 -19.69
C LEU A 117 -6.83 -12.08 -18.25
N THR A 118 -6.62 -13.33 -17.85
CA THR A 118 -6.87 -13.79 -16.47
C THR A 118 -6.12 -12.91 -15.47
N ARG A 119 -4.86 -12.58 -15.74
CA ARG A 119 -4.10 -11.65 -14.89
C ARG A 119 -4.72 -10.26 -14.85
N GLU A 120 -5.13 -9.69 -15.99
CA GLU A 120 -5.75 -8.35 -16.02
C GLU A 120 -6.98 -8.28 -15.12
N PHE A 121 -7.82 -9.32 -15.14
CA PHE A 121 -8.97 -9.41 -14.24
C PHE A 121 -8.56 -9.58 -12.78
N ILE A 122 -7.61 -10.49 -12.47
CA ILE A 122 -7.15 -10.73 -11.09
C ILE A 122 -6.57 -9.46 -10.47
N VAL A 123 -5.62 -8.80 -11.15
CA VAL A 123 -4.97 -7.59 -10.61
C VAL A 123 -5.97 -6.45 -10.45
N SER A 124 -6.90 -6.30 -11.40
CA SER A 124 -7.97 -5.29 -11.29
C SER A 124 -8.91 -5.58 -10.13
N GLY A 125 -9.33 -6.83 -9.95
CA GLY A 125 -10.17 -7.27 -8.84
C GLY A 125 -9.50 -7.08 -7.49
N VAL A 126 -8.22 -7.44 -7.37
CA VAL A 126 -7.43 -7.25 -6.15
C VAL A 126 -7.30 -5.78 -5.78
N ARG A 127 -6.99 -4.91 -6.76
CA ARG A 127 -6.92 -3.45 -6.52
C ARG A 127 -8.27 -2.87 -6.14
N MET A 128 -9.35 -3.30 -6.79
CA MET A 128 -10.71 -2.84 -6.49
C MET A 128 -11.16 -3.27 -5.09
N MET A 129 -10.89 -4.53 -4.70
CA MET A 129 -11.16 -5.05 -3.36
C MET A 129 -10.32 -4.33 -2.28
N ALA A 130 -9.06 -4.00 -2.57
CA ALA A 130 -8.24 -3.24 -1.65
C ALA A 130 -8.79 -1.81 -1.46
N ALA A 131 -9.19 -1.16 -2.56
CA ALA A 131 -9.78 0.17 -2.53
C ALA A 131 -11.09 0.22 -1.74
N SER A 132 -11.95 -0.81 -1.84
CA SER A 132 -13.18 -0.88 -1.03
C SER A 132 -12.93 -1.03 0.47
N LYS A 133 -11.74 -1.50 0.86
CA LYS A 133 -11.25 -1.56 2.25
C LYS A 133 -10.42 -0.33 2.65
N GLY A 134 -10.41 0.73 1.84
CA GLY A 134 -9.65 1.95 2.11
C GLY A 134 -8.14 1.84 1.88
N VAL A 135 -7.65 0.72 1.31
CA VAL A 135 -6.23 0.50 1.04
C VAL A 135 -5.94 0.73 -0.44
N VAL A 136 -5.12 1.74 -0.76
CA VAL A 136 -4.70 2.01 -2.14
C VAL A 136 -3.40 1.28 -2.43
N ILE A 137 -3.46 0.23 -3.26
CA ILE A 137 -2.26 -0.47 -3.72
C ILE A 137 -1.62 0.34 -4.87
N ALA A 138 -0.43 0.88 -4.60
CA ALA A 138 0.35 1.62 -5.59
C ALA A 138 0.75 0.75 -6.80
N ALA A 139 0.82 1.37 -7.98
CA ALA A 139 1.17 0.67 -9.21
C ALA A 139 2.60 0.13 -9.17
N SER A 140 2.77 -1.17 -9.36
CA SER A 140 4.09 -1.79 -9.36
C SER A 140 4.88 -1.52 -10.65
N TRP A 141 6.21 -1.48 -10.52
CA TRP A 141 7.11 -1.28 -11.64
C TRP A 141 6.94 -2.39 -12.69
N TYR A 142 6.88 -3.66 -12.26
CA TYR A 142 6.60 -4.81 -13.13
C TYR A 142 5.34 -4.64 -13.97
N GLY A 143 4.29 -4.02 -13.41
CA GLY A 143 3.06 -3.73 -14.14
C GLY A 143 3.26 -2.76 -15.30
N LYS A 144 4.11 -1.74 -15.13
CA LYS A 144 4.45 -0.76 -16.19
C LYS A 144 5.34 -1.39 -17.27
N PHE A 145 6.31 -2.20 -16.89
CA PHE A 145 7.17 -2.87 -17.86
C PHE A 145 6.41 -3.92 -18.65
N LYS A 146 5.53 -4.67 -17.97
CA LYS A 146 4.65 -5.63 -18.62
C LYS A 146 3.90 -4.99 -19.79
N THR A 147 3.22 -3.85 -19.57
CA THR A 147 2.42 -3.21 -20.63
C THR A 147 3.28 -2.75 -21.80
N VAL A 148 4.46 -2.17 -21.55
CA VAL A 148 5.41 -1.79 -22.61
C VAL A 148 5.86 -3.00 -23.43
N PHE A 149 6.36 -4.05 -22.79
CA PHE A 149 6.79 -5.26 -23.48
C PHE A 149 5.64 -5.95 -24.22
N GLN A 150 4.42 -5.90 -23.67
CA GLN A 150 3.25 -6.46 -24.30
C GLN A 150 2.79 -5.67 -25.53
N MET A 151 2.82 -4.33 -25.48
CA MET A 151 2.53 -3.50 -26.66
C MET A 151 3.56 -3.74 -27.77
N ILE A 152 4.85 -3.82 -27.43
CA ILE A 152 5.91 -4.17 -28.39
C ILE A 152 5.68 -5.57 -28.95
N ALA A 153 5.32 -6.56 -28.11
CA ALA A 153 5.02 -7.91 -28.56
C ALA A 153 3.86 -7.94 -29.55
N ILE A 154 2.77 -7.20 -29.29
CA ILE A 154 1.62 -7.10 -30.20
C ILE A 154 2.08 -6.56 -31.56
N VAL A 155 2.80 -5.44 -31.58
CA VAL A 155 3.32 -4.85 -32.82
C VAL A 155 4.19 -5.84 -33.59
N LEU A 156 5.13 -6.50 -32.90
CA LEU A 156 6.01 -7.50 -33.49
C LEU A 156 5.22 -8.68 -34.08
N PHE A 157 4.24 -9.21 -33.35
CA PHE A 157 3.39 -10.30 -33.85
C PHE A 157 2.47 -9.87 -34.99
N THR A 158 2.05 -8.61 -35.04
CA THR A 158 1.30 -8.08 -36.18
C THR A 158 2.14 -8.07 -37.45
N VAL A 159 3.45 -7.77 -37.36
CA VAL A 159 4.33 -7.60 -38.53
C VAL A 159 5.22 -8.81 -38.85
N LYS A 160 5.40 -9.77 -37.93
CA LYS A 160 6.37 -10.87 -38.08
C LYS A 160 6.17 -11.74 -39.32
N ASP A 161 4.92 -11.90 -39.76
CA ASP A 161 4.56 -12.71 -40.92
C ASP A 161 4.33 -11.85 -42.20
N SER A 162 4.70 -10.56 -42.18
CA SER A 162 4.51 -9.64 -43.31
C SER A 162 5.57 -9.84 -44.41
N TYR A 163 5.10 -9.95 -45.66
CA TYR A 163 5.93 -10.19 -46.85
C TYR A 163 6.99 -9.11 -47.12
N MET A 164 6.75 -7.84 -46.76
CA MET A 164 7.73 -6.76 -46.92
C MET A 164 8.97 -6.93 -46.03
N VAL A 165 8.83 -7.51 -44.84
CA VAL A 165 9.98 -7.87 -44.00
C VAL A 165 10.75 -9.03 -44.65
N GLY A 166 10.04 -10.00 -45.23
CA GLY A 166 10.62 -11.11 -45.98
C GLY A 166 11.40 -10.67 -47.23
N ALA A 167 10.95 -9.63 -47.94
CA ALA A 167 11.61 -9.12 -49.14
C ALA A 167 12.87 -8.27 -48.86
N VAL A 168 12.90 -7.54 -47.74
CA VAL A 168 14.08 -6.76 -47.31
C VAL A 168 15.09 -7.64 -46.55
N THR A 169 14.65 -8.78 -45.97
CA THR A 169 15.49 -9.60 -45.11
C THR A 169 15.18 -11.10 -45.15
N ALA A 170 15.48 -11.77 -46.27
CA ALA A 170 15.50 -13.25 -46.29
C ALA A 170 16.47 -13.85 -45.25
N SER A 171 17.44 -13.07 -44.75
CA SER A 171 18.39 -13.45 -43.68
C SER A 171 17.97 -13.06 -42.26
N PHE A 172 16.91 -12.25 -42.07
CA PHE A 172 16.45 -11.82 -40.73
C PHE A 172 15.01 -12.25 -40.39
N GLY A 173 14.31 -12.99 -41.25
CA GLY A 173 13.00 -13.56 -40.92
C GLY A 173 13.01 -14.39 -39.63
N ASP A 174 14.03 -15.23 -39.48
CA ASP A 174 14.25 -16.02 -38.25
C ASP A 174 14.55 -15.13 -37.04
N ALA A 175 15.28 -14.02 -37.24
CA ALA A 175 15.61 -13.07 -36.18
C ALA A 175 14.37 -12.30 -35.70
N LEU A 176 13.50 -11.84 -36.61
CA LEU A 176 12.27 -11.16 -36.22
C LEU A 176 11.31 -12.13 -35.50
N TRP A 177 11.22 -13.37 -35.97
CA TRP A 177 10.47 -14.41 -35.28
C TRP A 177 11.01 -14.66 -33.86
N LEU A 178 12.33 -14.82 -33.71
CA LEU A 178 13.00 -15.02 -32.42
C LEU A 178 12.77 -13.84 -31.48
N VAL A 179 12.95 -12.61 -31.96
CA VAL A 179 12.77 -11.39 -31.17
C VAL A 179 11.31 -11.23 -30.75
N SER A 180 10.35 -11.50 -31.64
CA SER A 180 8.92 -11.47 -31.32
C SER A 180 8.60 -12.40 -30.15
N TRP A 181 9.05 -13.65 -30.24
CA TRP A 181 8.84 -14.64 -29.17
C TRP A 181 9.59 -14.31 -27.89
N ALA A 182 10.84 -13.84 -27.97
CA ALA A 182 11.61 -13.42 -26.81
C ALA A 182 10.89 -12.29 -26.05
N VAL A 183 10.42 -11.26 -26.77
CA VAL A 183 9.66 -10.13 -26.20
C VAL A 183 8.34 -10.61 -25.60
N MET A 184 7.61 -11.52 -26.27
CA MET A 184 6.37 -12.09 -25.74
C MET A 184 6.60 -12.92 -24.46
N ILE A 185 7.67 -13.72 -24.41
CA ILE A 185 8.05 -14.47 -23.20
C ILE A 185 8.36 -13.52 -22.06
N VAL A 186 9.14 -12.46 -22.31
CA VAL A 186 9.42 -11.43 -21.29
C VAL A 186 8.13 -10.76 -20.82
N ALA A 187 7.21 -10.40 -21.73
CA ALA A 187 5.91 -9.85 -21.38
C ALA A 187 5.08 -10.81 -20.51
N LEU A 188 5.12 -12.11 -20.81
CA LEU A 188 4.41 -13.14 -20.05
C LEU A 188 5.02 -13.34 -18.65
N VAL A 189 6.34 -13.39 -18.53
CA VAL A 189 7.05 -13.47 -17.24
C VAL A 189 6.73 -12.25 -16.39
N LEU A 190 6.83 -11.04 -16.96
CA LEU A 190 6.45 -9.81 -16.27
C LEU A 190 4.97 -9.79 -15.87
N THR A 191 4.10 -10.39 -16.68
CA THR A 191 2.68 -10.56 -16.37
C THR A 191 2.48 -11.37 -15.09
N ILE A 192 3.14 -12.52 -15.01
CA ILE A 192 3.05 -13.43 -13.86
C ILE A 192 3.71 -12.79 -12.63
N VAL A 193 4.93 -12.26 -12.75
CA VAL A 193 5.65 -11.60 -11.64
C VAL A 193 4.83 -10.43 -11.11
N SER A 194 4.27 -9.61 -11.99
CA SER A 194 3.41 -8.51 -11.57
C SER A 194 2.15 -9.01 -10.86
N MET A 195 1.49 -10.07 -11.35
CA MET A 195 0.34 -10.67 -10.68
C MET A 195 0.67 -11.11 -9.25
N LEU A 196 1.79 -11.82 -9.09
CA LEU A 196 2.26 -12.30 -7.79
C LEU A 196 2.57 -11.13 -6.84
N ASP A 197 3.24 -10.09 -7.33
CA ASP A 197 3.51 -8.87 -6.55
C ASP A 197 2.21 -8.22 -6.02
N TYR A 198 1.17 -8.11 -6.85
CA TYR A 198 -0.13 -7.60 -6.40
C TYR A 198 -0.83 -8.52 -5.39
N ILE A 199 -0.78 -9.84 -5.60
CA ILE A 199 -1.36 -10.81 -4.65
C ILE A 199 -0.63 -10.77 -3.30
N VAL A 200 0.70 -10.69 -3.31
CA VAL A 200 1.52 -10.59 -2.10
C VAL A 200 1.20 -9.30 -1.34
N LYS A 201 1.12 -8.16 -2.03
CA LYS A 201 0.71 -6.88 -1.42
C LYS A 201 -0.71 -6.93 -0.85
N ALA A 202 -1.59 -7.72 -1.45
CA ALA A 202 -2.96 -7.91 -0.99
C ALA A 202 -3.16 -9.11 -0.06
N ARG A 203 -2.11 -9.86 0.32
CA ARG A 203 -2.24 -11.13 1.04
C ARG A 203 -3.03 -10.99 2.35
N ASN A 204 -2.77 -9.90 3.09
CA ASN A 204 -3.41 -9.59 4.36
C ASN A 204 -4.89 -9.22 4.17
N LEU A 205 -5.26 -8.73 2.99
CA LEU A 205 -6.64 -8.34 2.65
C LEU A 205 -7.47 -9.52 2.13
N ILE A 206 -6.83 -10.53 1.54
CA ILE A 206 -7.47 -11.73 0.95
C ILE A 206 -7.57 -12.87 1.97
N GLY A 207 -7.01 -12.72 3.18
CA GLY A 207 -6.95 -13.80 4.18
C GLY A 207 -5.94 -14.90 3.81
N LEU A 208 -4.95 -14.54 2.97
CA LEU A 208 -3.75 -15.32 2.63
C LEU A 208 -2.51 -14.82 3.42
N GLY A 209 -2.72 -13.91 4.38
CA GLY A 209 -1.77 -13.68 5.48
C GLY A 209 -1.51 -15.00 6.23
N PRO A 210 -0.45 -15.08 7.04
CA PRO A 210 -0.01 -16.33 7.67
C PRO A 210 -1.18 -17.10 8.32
N ARG A 211 -1.65 -18.14 7.63
CA ARG A 211 -2.76 -19.01 8.06
C ARG A 211 -2.38 -19.96 9.21
N ASN A 212 -1.16 -19.84 9.73
CA ASN A 212 -0.67 -20.66 10.82
C ASN A 212 -0.99 -20.08 12.19
N THR A 213 -1.08 -18.75 12.37
CA THR A 213 -1.26 -18.21 13.72
C THR A 213 -2.64 -18.53 14.30
N GLU A 214 -3.73 -18.33 13.56
CA GLU A 214 -5.09 -18.62 14.08
C GLU A 214 -5.41 -20.10 14.18
N ARG A 215 -4.87 -20.93 13.26
CA ARG A 215 -5.14 -22.37 13.23
C ARG A 215 -4.24 -23.14 14.20
N ASP A 216 -3.00 -22.69 14.39
CA ASP A 216 -2.11 -23.20 15.45
C ASP A 216 -2.52 -22.65 16.82
N GLN A 217 -3.02 -21.42 16.93
CA GLN A 217 -3.69 -20.95 18.15
C GLN A 217 -4.96 -21.74 18.42
N ARG A 218 -5.80 -22.07 17.42
CA ARG A 218 -6.96 -22.97 17.62
C ARG A 218 -6.55 -24.38 17.99
N ARG A 219 -5.47 -24.93 17.42
CA ARG A 219 -4.93 -26.25 17.80
C ARG A 219 -4.28 -26.25 19.18
N ARG A 220 -3.56 -25.18 19.55
CA ARG A 220 -2.99 -24.96 20.88
C ARG A 220 -4.08 -24.70 21.91
N ALA A 221 -5.12 -23.93 21.58
CA ALA A 221 -6.30 -23.70 22.39
C ALA A 221 -7.15 -24.98 22.53
N LYS A 222 -7.24 -25.82 21.49
CA LYS A 222 -7.89 -27.13 21.58
C LYS A 222 -7.09 -28.10 22.45
N LYS A 223 -5.75 -28.11 22.34
CA LYS A 223 -4.86 -28.87 23.24
C LYS A 223 -4.91 -28.34 24.68
N ALA A 224 -4.99 -27.03 24.90
CA ALA A 224 -5.13 -26.41 26.21
C ALA A 224 -6.52 -26.69 26.83
N ALA A 225 -7.58 -26.67 26.02
CA ALA A 225 -8.93 -27.06 26.42
C ALA A 225 -9.04 -28.56 26.75
N GLU A 226 -8.33 -29.43 26.03
CA GLU A 226 -8.22 -30.86 26.34
C GLU A 226 -7.37 -31.13 27.60
N GLN A 227 -6.51 -30.20 28.02
CA GLN A 227 -5.63 -30.29 29.20
C GLN A 227 -6.20 -29.67 30.48
N GLY A 228 -7.45 -29.19 30.46
CA GLY A 228 -8.14 -28.76 31.69
C GLY A 228 -7.65 -27.43 32.28
N GLU A 229 -6.91 -26.61 31.52
CA GLU A 229 -6.72 -25.20 31.88
C GLU A 229 -7.93 -24.41 31.42
N ALA A 230 -8.74 -23.97 32.39
CA ALA A 230 -9.95 -23.20 32.17
C ALA A 230 -9.65 -21.89 31.41
N ALA A 231 -9.81 -21.93 30.10
CA ALA A 231 -9.91 -20.74 29.26
C ALA A 231 -11.27 -20.07 29.52
N ALA A 232 -11.33 -19.19 30.52
CA ALA A 232 -12.35 -18.15 30.58
C ALA A 232 -12.16 -17.27 29.33
N GLY A 233 -13.11 -17.36 28.40
CA GLY A 233 -13.03 -16.72 27.10
C GLY A 233 -12.90 -15.20 27.19
N ALA A 234 -11.93 -14.65 26.47
CA ALA A 234 -11.86 -13.25 26.10
C ALA A 234 -13.04 -12.92 25.18
N ALA A 235 -14.17 -12.53 25.77
CA ALA A 235 -15.22 -11.82 25.07
C ALA A 235 -14.82 -10.34 24.99
N ASP A 236 -15.00 -9.71 23.83
CA ASP A 236 -14.96 -8.24 23.71
C ASP A 236 -15.82 -7.64 24.84
N VAL A 237 -15.19 -6.89 25.75
CA VAL A 237 -15.92 -6.21 26.83
C VAL A 237 -16.76 -5.11 26.17
N PRO A 238 -18.10 -5.18 26.21
CA PRO A 238 -18.96 -4.14 25.67
C PRO A 238 -18.59 -2.78 26.27
N GLU A 239 -18.67 -1.71 25.47
CA GLU A 239 -18.30 -0.35 25.88
C GLU A 239 -18.94 0.09 27.21
N ALA A 240 -20.12 -0.45 27.53
CA ALA A 240 -20.88 -0.22 28.77
C ALA A 240 -20.30 -0.86 30.05
N GLN A 241 -19.29 -1.73 29.96
CA GLN A 241 -18.66 -2.38 31.12
C GLN A 241 -17.26 -1.84 31.45
N ARG A 242 -16.85 -0.72 30.83
CA ARG A 242 -15.55 -0.10 31.12
C ARG A 242 -15.63 0.74 32.38
N ALA A 243 -14.58 0.65 33.20
CA ALA A 243 -14.44 1.55 34.34
C ALA A 243 -14.41 2.99 33.83
N GLU A 244 -15.29 3.83 34.39
CA GLU A 244 -15.29 5.27 34.14
C GLU A 244 -14.02 5.90 34.73
N LEU A 245 -13.53 6.97 34.10
CA LEU A 245 -12.42 7.73 34.63
C LEU A 245 -12.81 8.38 35.97
N SER A 246 -11.91 8.30 36.94
CA SER A 246 -12.00 9.12 38.15
C SER A 246 -11.89 10.62 37.80
N PRO A 247 -12.37 11.53 38.67
CA PRO A 247 -12.23 12.97 38.45
C PRO A 247 -10.79 13.43 38.25
N ALA A 248 -9.83 12.79 38.94
CA ALA A 248 -8.41 13.09 38.80
C ALA A 248 -7.85 12.64 37.44
N GLU A 249 -8.19 11.43 36.98
CA GLU A 249 -7.79 10.94 35.67
C GLU A 249 -8.36 11.81 34.55
N ARG A 250 -9.63 12.20 34.65
CA ARG A 250 -10.26 13.10 33.68
C ARG A 250 -9.58 14.46 33.63
N ALA A 251 -9.25 15.05 34.78
CA ALA A 251 -8.51 16.31 34.84
C ALA A 251 -7.09 16.19 34.25
N SER A 252 -6.41 15.05 34.44
CA SER A 252 -5.03 14.83 33.96
C SER A 252 -4.91 14.80 32.43
N ILE A 253 -6.00 14.48 31.72
CA ILE A 253 -6.02 14.39 30.26
C ILE A 253 -6.60 15.63 29.57
N GLU A 254 -6.92 16.67 30.34
CA GLU A 254 -7.36 17.94 29.78
C GLU A 254 -6.24 18.56 28.92
N PRO A 255 -6.57 19.18 27.78
CA PRO A 255 -5.55 19.71 26.86
C PRO A 255 -4.56 20.69 27.50
N ALA A 256 -5.03 21.51 28.44
CA ALA A 256 -4.18 22.46 29.16
C ALA A 256 -3.15 21.76 30.05
N GLU A 257 -3.53 20.66 30.71
CA GLU A 257 -2.65 19.91 31.59
C GLU A 257 -1.57 19.17 30.79
N LEU A 258 -1.96 18.50 29.70
CA LEU A 258 -1.01 17.85 28.79
C LEU A 258 -0.02 18.85 28.18
N ALA A 259 -0.48 20.06 27.81
CA ALA A 259 0.37 21.11 27.28
C ALA A 259 1.34 21.66 28.34
N ALA A 260 0.89 21.84 29.58
CA ALA A 260 1.73 22.27 30.70
C ALA A 260 2.81 21.22 31.00
N LEU A 261 2.43 19.94 31.03
CA LEU A 261 3.35 18.84 31.28
C LEU A 261 4.38 18.68 30.15
N ALA A 262 3.97 18.77 28.89
CA ALA A 262 4.89 18.78 27.75
C ALA A 262 5.86 19.96 27.81
N SER A 263 5.39 21.14 28.21
CA SER A 263 6.24 22.33 28.38
C SER A 263 7.30 22.10 29.46
N ALA A 264 6.92 21.50 30.59
CA ALA A 264 7.85 21.15 31.66
C ALA A 264 8.90 20.13 31.22
N VAL A 265 8.53 19.13 30.39
CA VAL A 265 9.49 18.16 29.82
C VAL A 265 10.52 18.86 28.93
N VAL A 266 10.07 19.73 28.01
CA VAL A 266 10.96 20.46 27.09
C VAL A 266 11.88 21.41 27.86
N GLU A 267 11.38 22.09 28.89
CA GLU A 267 12.18 22.96 29.75
C GLU A 267 13.25 22.17 30.53
N ALA A 268 12.87 21.05 31.16
CA ALA A 268 13.79 20.21 31.91
C ALA A 268 14.90 19.63 31.01
N ALA A 269 14.52 19.13 29.83
CA ALA A 269 15.45 18.64 28.81
C ALA A 269 16.41 19.74 28.34
N THR A 270 15.90 20.95 28.12
CA THR A 270 16.71 22.11 27.70
C THR A 270 17.73 22.49 28.78
N THR A 271 17.29 22.57 30.04
CA THR A 271 18.15 22.89 31.18
C THR A 271 19.27 21.86 31.36
N LYS A 272 18.98 20.57 31.11
CA LYS A 272 19.99 19.50 31.17
C LYS A 272 20.85 19.36 29.92
N GLY A 273 20.48 20.00 28.81
CA GLY A 273 21.15 19.79 27.52
C GLY A 273 20.99 18.36 26.98
N VAL A 274 19.88 17.69 27.30
CA VAL A 274 19.59 16.31 26.88
C VAL A 274 18.51 16.31 25.81
N SER A 275 18.72 15.56 24.73
CA SER A 275 17.73 15.42 23.66
C SER A 275 16.73 14.30 23.94
N VAL A 276 15.47 14.49 23.54
CA VAL A 276 14.33 13.60 23.80
C VAL A 276 13.76 13.06 22.48
N ALA A 277 13.38 11.79 22.47
CA ALA A 277 12.70 11.11 21.36
C ALA A 277 11.50 10.28 21.84
N THR A 278 10.62 9.90 20.91
CA THR A 278 9.47 9.01 21.19
C THR A 278 9.39 7.81 20.24
N ALA A 279 8.89 6.68 20.73
CA ALA A 279 8.43 5.54 19.93
C ALA A 279 6.99 5.18 20.30
N GLU A 280 6.07 5.35 19.35
CA GLU A 280 4.63 5.33 19.63
C GLU A 280 3.92 4.23 18.84
N SER A 281 3.13 3.40 19.54
CA SER A 281 2.18 2.48 18.92
C SER A 281 0.76 2.99 19.15
N LEU A 282 0.11 2.65 20.26
CA LEU A 282 -1.33 2.95 20.48
C LEU A 282 -1.69 4.45 20.44
N THR A 283 -0.76 5.33 20.81
CA THR A 283 -0.97 6.78 20.84
C THR A 283 -0.92 7.39 19.44
N GLY A 284 -0.21 6.78 18.49
CA GLY A 284 -0.23 7.21 17.09
C GLY A 284 0.42 8.59 16.86
N GLY A 285 1.43 8.96 17.64
CA GLY A 285 2.15 10.23 17.48
C GLY A 285 1.68 11.35 18.41
N MET A 286 0.74 11.09 19.32
CA MET A 286 0.22 12.10 20.25
C MET A 286 1.28 12.62 21.23
N ILE A 287 2.23 11.78 21.66
CA ILE A 287 3.30 12.21 22.58
C ILE A 287 4.23 13.16 21.84
N SER A 288 4.67 12.79 20.64
CA SER A 288 5.46 13.65 19.77
C SER A 288 4.72 14.95 19.43
N ALA A 289 3.42 14.89 19.17
CA ALA A 289 2.59 16.07 18.90
C ALA A 289 2.55 17.03 20.10
N ALA A 290 2.37 16.51 21.32
CA ALA A 290 2.37 17.32 22.54
C ALA A 290 3.73 18.02 22.77
N LEU A 291 4.84 17.30 22.60
CA LEU A 291 6.19 17.86 22.75
C LEU A 291 6.51 18.90 21.67
N THR A 292 6.16 18.63 20.42
CA THR A 292 6.45 19.53 19.30
C THR A 292 5.57 20.78 19.28
N ALA A 293 4.41 20.76 19.95
CA ALA A 293 3.56 21.94 20.14
C ALA A 293 4.19 23.01 21.06
N VAL A 294 5.17 22.63 21.90
CA VAL A 294 5.85 23.57 22.79
C VAL A 294 6.81 24.47 21.99
N PRO A 295 6.77 25.80 22.17
CA PRO A 295 7.73 26.70 21.52
C PRO A 295 9.19 26.33 21.83
N ARG A 296 10.04 26.38 20.79
CA ARG A 296 11.47 26.02 20.84
C ARG A 296 11.77 24.55 21.18
N SER A 297 10.78 23.66 21.10
CA SER A 297 10.96 22.22 21.29
C SER A 297 12.05 21.62 20.38
N SER A 298 12.28 22.18 19.20
CA SER A 298 13.34 21.76 18.27
C SER A 298 14.77 21.83 18.84
N ALA A 299 14.98 22.54 19.96
CA ALA A 299 16.27 22.56 20.66
C ALA A 299 16.63 21.20 21.29
N VAL A 300 15.63 20.40 21.67
CA VAL A 300 15.82 19.15 22.43
C VAL A 300 15.03 17.97 21.88
N VAL A 301 13.88 18.18 21.25
CA VAL A 301 13.06 17.11 20.68
C VAL A 301 13.61 16.71 19.31
N ARG A 302 14.10 15.47 19.19
CA ARG A 302 14.70 14.96 17.94
C ARG A 302 13.66 14.48 16.94
N GLY A 303 12.52 14.02 17.43
CA GLY A 303 11.45 13.45 16.63
C GLY A 303 10.81 12.26 17.32
N GLY A 304 9.97 11.55 16.58
CA GLY A 304 9.32 10.35 17.05
C GLY A 304 9.11 9.33 15.93
N VAL A 305 9.10 8.05 16.29
CA VAL A 305 8.77 6.95 15.40
C VAL A 305 7.39 6.42 15.74
N VAL A 306 6.43 6.51 14.82
CA VAL A 306 5.12 5.88 14.99
C VAL A 306 5.14 4.47 14.39
N SER A 307 5.46 3.49 15.23
CA SER A 307 5.58 2.08 14.85
C SER A 307 4.29 1.30 15.16
N TYR A 308 3.18 1.64 14.50
CA TYR A 308 1.87 1.04 14.78
C TYR A 308 1.83 -0.47 14.47
N MET A 309 2.37 -0.86 13.31
CA MET A 309 2.48 -2.27 12.88
C MET A 309 3.73 -2.92 13.46
N ALA A 310 3.67 -4.24 13.72
CA ALA A 310 4.81 -5.03 14.20
C ALA A 310 6.03 -4.91 13.28
N GLU A 311 5.81 -4.95 11.96
CA GLU A 311 6.85 -4.77 10.94
C GLU A 311 7.62 -3.44 11.07
N VAL A 312 6.94 -2.36 11.47
CA VAL A 312 7.61 -1.06 11.66
C VAL A 312 8.47 -1.07 12.93
N LYS A 313 8.05 -1.80 13.97
CA LYS A 313 8.85 -1.99 15.20
C LYS A 313 10.16 -2.72 14.87
N GLU A 314 10.09 -3.73 14.01
CA GLU A 314 11.26 -4.48 13.56
C GLU A 314 12.17 -3.64 12.66
N GLN A 315 11.63 -3.12 11.55
CA GLN A 315 12.42 -2.47 10.50
C GLN A 315 13.03 -1.13 10.94
N VAL A 316 12.31 -0.37 11.76
CA VAL A 316 12.73 0.98 12.15
C VAL A 316 13.38 0.98 13.52
N LEU A 317 12.81 0.26 14.50
CA LEU A 317 13.28 0.29 15.89
C LEU A 317 14.11 -0.94 16.28
N GLY A 318 14.39 -1.85 15.35
CA GLY A 318 15.23 -3.03 15.61
C GLY A 318 14.63 -4.03 16.61
N VAL A 319 13.31 -4.02 16.81
CA VAL A 319 12.66 -5.01 17.69
C VAL A 319 12.75 -6.38 17.07
N ALA A 320 13.43 -7.31 17.75
CA ALA A 320 13.67 -8.65 17.22
C ALA A 320 12.35 -9.41 16.96
N GLU A 321 12.29 -10.12 15.83
CA GLU A 321 11.15 -10.98 15.47
C GLU A 321 10.82 -11.97 16.59
N ALA A 322 11.85 -12.56 17.21
CA ALA A 322 11.68 -13.48 18.34
C ALA A 322 10.96 -12.85 19.56
N THR A 323 11.17 -11.55 19.83
CA THR A 323 10.46 -10.83 20.90
C THR A 323 8.98 -10.62 20.54
N ILE A 324 8.71 -10.29 19.27
CA ILE A 324 7.34 -10.10 18.78
C ILE A 324 6.58 -11.43 18.80
N GLU A 325 7.20 -12.52 18.38
CA GLU A 325 6.58 -13.85 18.38
C GLU A 325 6.43 -14.47 19.78
N GLY A 326 7.42 -14.25 20.66
CA GLY A 326 7.45 -14.82 22.00
C GLY A 326 6.55 -14.06 22.99
N ASP A 327 6.82 -12.76 23.17
CA ASP A 327 6.19 -11.94 24.22
C ASP A 327 4.96 -11.17 23.72
N GLY A 328 4.85 -11.02 22.39
CA GLY A 328 3.85 -10.20 21.73
C GLY A 328 4.23 -8.71 21.68
N VAL A 329 3.50 -7.95 20.86
CA VAL A 329 3.75 -6.51 20.68
C VAL A 329 3.38 -5.67 21.90
N VAL A 330 2.57 -6.19 22.82
CA VAL A 330 2.22 -5.55 24.10
C VAL A 330 2.93 -6.31 25.22
N SER A 331 4.20 -5.98 25.44
CA SER A 331 5.05 -6.62 26.44
C SER A 331 6.13 -5.65 26.92
N GLU A 332 6.74 -5.99 28.06
CA GLU A 332 7.89 -5.27 28.61
C GLU A 332 9.06 -5.23 27.61
N GLN A 333 9.40 -6.40 27.05
CA GLN A 333 10.54 -6.56 26.13
C GLN A 333 10.34 -5.76 24.84
N THR A 334 9.12 -5.75 24.28
CA THR A 334 8.82 -4.92 23.11
C THR A 334 8.96 -3.44 23.44
N ALA A 335 8.45 -2.98 24.59
CA ALA A 335 8.57 -1.57 24.98
C ALA A 335 10.03 -1.14 25.18
N LEU A 336 10.84 -1.95 25.89
CA LEU A 336 12.27 -1.70 26.10
C LEU A 336 13.02 -1.63 24.76
N SER A 337 12.79 -2.60 23.87
CA SER A 337 13.43 -2.62 22.56
C SER A 337 13.02 -1.43 21.69
N MET A 338 11.75 -1.01 21.74
CA MET A 338 11.28 0.20 21.05
C MET A 338 11.98 1.46 21.58
N ALA A 339 12.15 1.58 22.91
CA ALA A 339 12.81 2.74 23.51
C ALA A 339 14.30 2.80 23.13
N ARG A 340 15.01 1.68 23.18
CA ARG A 340 16.40 1.57 22.73
C ARG A 340 16.56 1.91 21.25
N GLY A 341 15.72 1.33 20.39
CA GLY A 341 15.72 1.64 18.96
C GLY A 341 15.48 3.12 18.69
N ALA A 342 14.60 3.77 19.45
CA ALA A 342 14.34 5.20 19.30
C ALA A 342 15.54 6.08 19.70
N VAL A 343 16.25 5.72 20.77
CA VAL A 343 17.51 6.36 21.16
C VAL A 343 18.53 6.29 20.03
N GLU A 344 18.71 5.11 19.44
CA GLU A 344 19.70 4.86 18.38
C GLU A 344 19.35 5.56 17.07
N VAL A 345 18.12 5.38 16.57
CA VAL A 345 17.70 5.87 15.25
C VAL A 345 17.60 7.39 15.19
N LEU A 346 17.21 8.02 16.30
CA LEU A 346 17.00 9.48 16.37
C LEU A 346 18.19 10.23 16.99
N ASP A 347 19.23 9.50 17.39
CA ASP A 347 20.40 10.04 18.10
C ASP A 347 19.97 10.93 19.28
N ALA A 348 19.17 10.33 20.17
CA ALA A 348 18.57 11.01 21.31
C ALA A 348 19.27 10.62 22.62
N GLY A 349 19.31 11.53 23.60
CA GLY A 349 19.84 11.24 24.93
C GLY A 349 18.92 10.37 25.77
N ILE A 350 17.60 10.53 25.58
CA ILE A 350 16.54 9.73 26.20
C ILE A 350 15.39 9.51 25.21
N ALA A 351 14.76 8.34 25.26
CA ALA A 351 13.52 8.08 24.54
C ALA A 351 12.47 7.41 25.43
N VAL A 352 11.20 7.74 25.18
CA VAL A 352 10.04 7.03 25.73
C VAL A 352 9.37 6.19 24.66
N ALA A 353 9.01 4.95 24.99
CA ALA A 353 8.27 4.06 24.10
C ALA A 353 6.95 3.60 24.74
N VAL A 354 5.89 3.51 23.94
CA VAL A 354 4.57 3.05 24.40
C VAL A 354 3.94 2.03 23.45
N THR A 355 3.48 0.91 24.01
CA THR A 355 2.74 -0.14 23.30
C THR A 355 1.63 -0.72 24.17
N GLY A 356 0.46 -1.00 23.61
CA GLY A 356 -0.72 -1.26 24.44
C GLY A 356 -2.00 -1.47 23.65
N ILE A 357 -3.06 -1.82 24.37
CA ILE A 357 -4.38 -2.15 23.84
C ILE A 357 -5.34 -1.02 24.22
N ALA A 358 -5.51 -0.04 23.34
CA ALA A 358 -6.45 1.06 23.59
C ALA A 358 -7.92 0.64 23.52
N GLY A 359 -8.24 -0.49 22.87
CA GLY A 359 -9.62 -0.92 22.63
C GLY A 359 -10.24 -0.27 21.37
N PRO A 360 -11.54 -0.48 21.10
CA PRO A 360 -12.46 -1.20 21.96
C PRO A 360 -12.30 -2.72 21.97
N THR A 361 -11.57 -3.27 21.02
CA THR A 361 -11.28 -4.71 20.88
C THR A 361 -9.78 -4.98 21.09
N GLY A 362 -9.39 -6.25 21.04
CA GLY A 362 -7.99 -6.67 21.07
C GLY A 362 -7.46 -7.04 22.44
N ALA A 363 -8.33 -7.33 23.41
CA ALA A 363 -7.94 -7.95 24.67
C ALA A 363 -7.36 -9.35 24.41
N GLU A 364 -6.25 -9.66 25.08
CA GLU A 364 -5.63 -10.98 25.08
C GLU A 364 -5.73 -11.60 26.48
N PRO A 365 -5.60 -12.94 26.64
CA PRO A 365 -5.50 -13.56 27.95
C PRO A 365 -4.42 -12.88 28.81
N GLY A 366 -4.82 -12.32 29.94
CA GLY A 366 -3.92 -11.59 30.86
C GLY A 366 -3.55 -10.15 30.45
N LYS A 367 -4.06 -9.65 29.31
CA LYS A 367 -3.85 -8.28 28.83
C LYS A 367 -5.21 -7.66 28.40
N PRO A 368 -6.04 -7.20 29.34
CA PRO A 368 -7.31 -6.55 29.00
C PRO A 368 -7.09 -5.23 28.22
N VAL A 369 -8.16 -4.73 27.60
CA VAL A 369 -8.20 -3.33 27.09
C VAL A 369 -7.80 -2.37 28.21
N GLY A 370 -6.98 -1.38 27.89
CA GLY A 370 -6.35 -0.47 28.85
C GLY A 370 -4.94 -0.90 29.27
N THR A 371 -4.50 -2.12 28.93
CA THR A 371 -3.12 -2.57 29.21
C THR A 371 -2.14 -1.81 28.33
N VAL A 372 -1.19 -1.11 28.95
CA VAL A 372 -0.12 -0.37 28.27
C VAL A 372 1.22 -0.68 28.92
N TRP A 373 2.20 -1.04 28.11
CA TRP A 373 3.60 -1.05 28.50
C TRP A 373 4.27 0.23 28.02
N MET A 374 5.00 0.85 28.94
CA MET A 374 5.80 2.03 28.69
C MET A 374 7.23 1.76 29.09
N ALA A 375 8.18 2.23 28.29
CA ALA A 375 9.59 2.11 28.61
C ALA A 375 10.31 3.44 28.40
N LEU A 376 11.35 3.65 29.20
CA LEU A 376 12.35 4.70 29.02
C LEU A 376 13.70 4.05 28.74
N ALA A 377 14.43 4.59 27.78
CA ALA A 377 15.81 4.22 27.53
C ALA A 377 16.67 5.49 27.47
N SER A 378 17.83 5.44 28.10
CA SER A 378 18.87 6.46 28.02
C SER A 378 20.25 5.79 28.12
N LYS A 379 21.32 6.58 28.00
CA LYS A 379 22.68 6.07 28.26
C LYS A 379 22.90 5.57 29.69
N ALA A 380 22.07 6.00 30.65
CA ALA A 380 22.17 5.58 32.05
C ALA A 380 21.50 4.22 32.31
N GLY A 381 20.65 3.75 31.39
CA GLY A 381 19.94 2.48 31.52
C GLY A 381 18.55 2.54 30.90
N GLU A 382 17.82 1.44 31.06
CA GLU A 382 16.45 1.29 30.59
C GLU A 382 15.54 0.80 31.71
N ARG A 383 14.26 1.18 31.66
CA ARG A 383 13.22 0.67 32.55
C ARG A 383 11.89 0.62 31.85
N ALA A 384 11.00 -0.27 32.30
CA ALA A 384 9.65 -0.37 31.79
C ALA A 384 8.63 -0.59 32.90
N HIS A 385 7.42 -0.07 32.69
CA HIS A 385 6.30 -0.15 33.61
C HIS A 385 5.02 -0.53 32.86
N ARG A 386 4.21 -1.37 33.50
CA ARG A 386 2.88 -1.74 33.00
C ARG A 386 1.82 -0.89 33.67
N PHE A 387 0.99 -0.26 32.85
CA PHE A 387 -0.18 0.50 33.23
C PHE A 387 -1.45 -0.24 32.83
N SER A 388 -2.52 0.04 33.56
CA SER A 388 -3.88 -0.41 33.27
C SER A 388 -4.81 0.79 33.35
N PHE A 389 -5.13 1.39 32.20
CA PHE A 389 -5.94 2.61 32.15
C PHE A 389 -7.43 2.31 31.98
N PRO A 390 -8.32 3.00 32.71
CA PRO A 390 -9.76 2.94 32.49
C PRO A 390 -10.17 3.74 31.24
N GLY A 391 -11.45 3.67 30.88
CA GLY A 391 -12.05 4.50 29.83
C GLY A 391 -12.11 3.90 28.42
N ASN A 392 -12.56 4.73 27.50
CA ASN A 392 -12.67 4.44 26.09
C ASN A 392 -11.31 4.54 25.36
N ARG A 393 -11.32 4.28 24.04
CA ARG A 393 -10.09 4.25 23.24
C ARG A 393 -9.30 5.56 23.31
N ASP A 394 -9.97 6.69 23.24
CA ASP A 394 -9.31 7.99 23.23
C ASP A 394 -8.84 8.39 24.63
N GLU A 395 -9.61 8.07 25.67
CA GLU A 395 -9.22 8.27 27.06
C GLU A 395 -7.96 7.47 27.42
N VAL A 396 -7.89 6.18 27.05
CA VAL A 396 -6.69 5.34 27.27
C VAL A 396 -5.46 5.93 26.56
N ARG A 397 -5.64 6.44 25.34
CA ARG A 397 -4.55 7.07 24.58
C ARG A 397 -4.07 8.36 25.25
N LEU A 398 -4.99 9.21 25.74
CA LEU A 398 -4.62 10.45 26.42
C LEU A 398 -3.98 10.19 27.79
N LEU A 399 -4.48 9.22 28.56
CA LEU A 399 -3.86 8.79 29.82
C LEU A 399 -2.44 8.25 29.58
N THR A 400 -2.24 7.53 28.47
CA THR A 400 -0.90 7.08 28.05
C THR A 400 0.02 8.27 27.74
N VAL A 401 -0.48 9.32 27.08
CA VAL A 401 0.31 10.53 26.79
C VAL A 401 0.69 11.23 28.09
N HIS A 402 -0.26 11.44 29.00
CA HIS A 402 0.01 12.02 30.31
C HIS A 402 1.08 11.24 31.08
N ALA A 403 0.95 9.91 31.16
CA ALA A 403 1.91 9.06 31.84
C ALA A 403 3.31 9.12 31.19
N ALA A 404 3.38 9.15 29.85
CA ALA A 404 4.66 9.20 29.15
C ALA A 404 5.41 10.51 29.37
N LEU A 405 4.68 11.64 29.35
CA LEU A 405 5.25 12.94 29.67
C LEU A 405 5.67 13.04 31.14
N SER A 406 4.90 12.44 32.05
CA SER A 406 5.24 12.40 33.48
C SER A 406 6.53 11.61 33.73
N GLU A 407 6.64 10.41 33.17
CA GLU A 407 7.83 9.56 33.29
C GLU A 407 9.08 10.21 32.67
N LEU A 408 8.93 10.87 31.51
CA LEU A 408 10.02 11.67 30.93
C LEU A 408 10.45 12.80 31.85
N LEU A 409 9.50 13.55 32.42
CA LEU A 409 9.81 14.67 33.31
C LEU A 409 10.53 14.20 34.57
N ASP A 410 10.07 13.11 35.17
CA ASP A 410 10.67 12.55 36.37
C ASP A 410 12.10 12.05 36.09
N GLU A 411 12.33 11.41 34.94
CA GLU A 411 13.68 11.02 34.54
C GLU A 411 14.59 12.22 34.26
N LEU A 412 14.05 13.27 33.65
CA LEU A 412 14.76 14.53 33.44
C LEU A 412 14.97 15.31 34.74
N LYS A 413 14.36 14.94 35.87
CA LYS A 413 14.62 15.58 37.17
C LYS A 413 15.62 14.81 38.04
N ARG A 414 15.79 13.52 37.83
CA ARG A 414 16.80 12.68 38.53
C ARG A 414 18.21 13.07 38.12
#